data_AF-A0AAJ0JQS2-F1
#
_entry.id   AF-A0AAJ0JQS2-F1
#
_cell.length_a   1.000
_cell.length_b   1.000
_cell.length_c   1.000
_cell.angle_alpha   90.00
_cell.angle_beta   90.00
_cell.angle_gamma   90.00
#
_symmetry.space_group_name_H-M   'P 1'
#
loop_
_entity.id
_entity.type
_entity.pdbx_description
1 polymer ?
#
loop_
_entity_poly.entity_id
_entity_poly.type
_entity_poly.pdbx_seq_one_letter_code
_entity_poly.pdbx_strand_id
1 'polypeptide(L)'
;MEQFPFSIKGNKLQLLAAIEAFNKDFTKSHSGNVPEEQIYREFAKYISNTEKQLIESLIMSETDTPALPSNQAYEMEYLMTTNYLMSLEKDSYYIDVNFLNKYNQYVLGGKYRPLTPLDDEEMEMLIDMHFTEEAREEYEHLYLRDYLSNFYVKDLKEICRIFKIKGFSKGNEDYIINLIEDKLMEDPFELFERLSPDALGLIAYFMIENRNTIPYDEMGELDLEVFIIGKDELSHILYMPVDVFEFLQEYFAFKGIDPLDLVSPEEREMYEELAQMKKLQAMTDKAPENVEDAIAAFAEAGQDEGMRDMIAELIRLKEDDEDEVAQVITQIMDGKIKTEEDLAKLFEQIETEDDESNNTEPPQSNNNSNIIDFNQYRK
;
A
#
# COMPACT_ATOMS: atom_id res chain seq x y z
N MET A 1 -22.22 -4.11 -2.45
CA MET A 1 -21.91 -5.32 -3.25
C MET A 1 -22.36 -6.55 -2.44
N GLU A 2 -22.68 -7.68 -3.07
CA GLU A 2 -22.88 -8.93 -2.30
C GLU A 2 -21.52 -9.34 -1.72
N GLN A 3 -21.37 -9.30 -0.40
CA GLN A 3 -20.16 -9.77 0.29
C GLN A 3 -20.12 -11.30 0.19
N PHE A 4 -19.18 -11.82 -0.60
CA PHE A 4 -18.88 -13.25 -0.64
C PHE A 4 -17.86 -13.58 0.45
N PRO A 5 -18.02 -14.70 1.18
CA PRO A 5 -17.07 -15.07 2.23
C PRO A 5 -15.70 -15.40 1.63
N PHE A 6 -14.62 -14.82 2.17
CA PHE A 6 -13.22 -15.21 1.92
C PHE A 6 -13.05 -16.69 2.23
N SER A 7 -13.12 -17.52 1.20
CA SER A 7 -12.95 -18.96 1.27
C SER A 7 -12.72 -19.48 -0.14
N ILE A 8 -12.05 -20.63 -0.31
CA ILE A 8 -11.86 -21.28 -1.63
C ILE A 8 -13.19 -21.43 -2.40
N LYS A 9 -14.31 -21.60 -1.68
CA LYS A 9 -15.66 -21.66 -2.29
C LYS A 9 -16.19 -20.28 -2.68
N GLY A 10 -15.87 -19.22 -1.94
CA GLY A 10 -16.19 -17.83 -2.27
C GLY A 10 -15.48 -17.35 -3.53
N ASN A 11 -14.16 -17.59 -3.65
CA ASN A 11 -13.37 -17.09 -4.78
C ASN A 11 -13.81 -17.77 -6.11
N LYS A 12 -14.16 -19.07 -6.07
CA LYS A 12 -14.75 -19.77 -7.23
C LYS A 12 -16.09 -19.15 -7.67
N LEU A 13 -16.94 -18.76 -6.72
CA LEU A 13 -18.23 -18.15 -7.00
C LEU A 13 -18.08 -16.75 -7.60
N GLN A 14 -17.08 -15.98 -7.17
CA GLN A 14 -16.79 -14.67 -7.74
C GLN A 14 -16.28 -14.76 -9.19
N LEU A 15 -15.37 -15.69 -9.49
CA LEU A 15 -14.94 -15.89 -10.89
C LEU A 15 -16.12 -16.33 -11.78
N LEU A 16 -17.03 -17.16 -11.25
CA LEU A 16 -18.26 -17.54 -11.94
C LEU A 16 -19.18 -16.34 -12.18
N ALA A 17 -19.38 -15.49 -11.17
CA ALA A 17 -20.18 -14.27 -11.30
C ALA A 17 -19.58 -13.31 -12.35
N ALA A 18 -18.26 -13.14 -12.35
CA ALA A 18 -17.55 -12.36 -13.36
C ALA A 18 -17.77 -12.94 -14.79
N ILE A 19 -17.71 -14.26 -14.96
CA ILE A 19 -18.00 -14.91 -16.25
C ILE A 19 -19.48 -14.74 -16.66
N GLU A 20 -20.41 -14.86 -15.72
CA GLU A 20 -21.85 -14.74 -15.99
C GLU A 20 -22.28 -13.35 -16.46
N ALA A 21 -21.51 -12.30 -16.13
CA ALA A 21 -21.72 -10.96 -16.68
C ALA A 21 -21.67 -10.95 -18.22
N PHE A 22 -20.86 -11.81 -18.83
CA PHE A 22 -20.67 -11.94 -20.29
C PHE A 22 -21.42 -13.12 -20.89
N ASN A 23 -21.44 -14.23 -20.18
CA ASN A 23 -22.11 -15.46 -20.58
C ASN A 23 -23.15 -15.86 -19.55
N LYS A 24 -24.31 -15.20 -19.60
CA LYS A 24 -25.45 -15.38 -18.68
C LYS A 24 -26.02 -16.80 -18.61
N ASP A 25 -25.64 -17.66 -19.57
CA ASP A 25 -26.07 -19.05 -19.62
C ASP A 25 -24.92 -20.02 -19.32
N PHE A 26 -23.74 -19.53 -18.92
CA PHE A 26 -22.57 -20.37 -18.62
C PHE A 26 -22.89 -21.41 -17.55
N THR A 27 -23.35 -21.01 -16.36
CA THR A 27 -23.69 -21.99 -15.31
C THR A 27 -24.91 -22.83 -15.66
N LYS A 28 -25.92 -22.27 -16.33
CA LYS A 28 -27.11 -23.01 -16.80
C LYS A 28 -26.73 -24.13 -17.76
N SER A 29 -25.82 -23.85 -18.68
CA SER A 29 -25.33 -24.82 -19.67
C SER A 29 -24.54 -25.98 -19.01
N HIS A 30 -24.09 -25.82 -17.76
CA HIS A 30 -23.42 -26.84 -16.96
C HIS A 30 -24.26 -27.35 -15.78
N SER A 31 -25.58 -27.12 -15.77
CA SER A 31 -26.46 -27.52 -14.65
C SER A 31 -26.00 -27.03 -13.27
N GLY A 32 -25.30 -25.89 -13.21
CA GLY A 32 -24.74 -25.30 -11.99
C GLY A 32 -23.46 -25.97 -11.47
N ASN A 33 -22.95 -27.02 -12.13
CA ASN A 33 -21.73 -27.70 -11.70
C ASN A 33 -20.63 -27.56 -12.75
N VAL A 34 -19.90 -26.45 -12.71
CA VAL A 34 -18.78 -26.19 -13.61
C VAL A 34 -17.47 -26.68 -12.97
N PRO A 35 -16.68 -27.54 -13.66
CA PRO A 35 -15.32 -27.90 -13.25
C PRO A 35 -14.41 -26.67 -13.16
N GLU A 36 -13.51 -26.64 -12.19
CA GLU A 36 -12.62 -25.49 -11.97
C GLU A 36 -11.78 -25.14 -13.19
N GLU A 37 -11.13 -26.13 -13.82
CA GLU A 37 -10.40 -25.93 -15.07
C GLU A 37 -11.22 -25.21 -16.15
N GLN A 38 -12.51 -25.55 -16.27
CA GLN A 38 -13.38 -24.96 -17.28
C GLN A 38 -13.73 -23.51 -16.93
N ILE A 39 -13.81 -23.15 -15.66
CA ILE A 39 -14.02 -21.77 -15.20
C ILE A 39 -12.82 -20.92 -15.61
N TYR A 40 -11.60 -21.34 -15.31
CA TYR A 40 -10.37 -20.60 -15.67
C TYR A 40 -10.21 -20.45 -17.19
N ARG A 41 -10.46 -21.53 -17.95
CA ARG A 41 -10.42 -21.48 -19.42
C ARG A 41 -11.49 -20.57 -20.02
N GLU A 42 -12.66 -20.48 -19.39
CA GLU A 42 -13.73 -19.58 -19.85
C GLU A 42 -13.43 -18.13 -19.48
N PHE A 43 -12.97 -17.86 -18.25
CA PHE A 43 -12.47 -16.55 -17.82
C PHE A 43 -11.41 -15.99 -18.78
N ALA A 44 -10.41 -16.80 -19.13
CA ALA A 44 -9.34 -16.44 -20.06
C ALA A 44 -9.82 -16.07 -21.47
N LYS A 45 -11.05 -16.42 -21.88
CA LYS A 45 -11.61 -15.99 -23.18
C LYS A 45 -12.12 -14.55 -23.16
N TYR A 46 -12.55 -14.05 -22.00
CA TYR A 46 -13.21 -12.75 -21.87
C TYR A 46 -12.27 -11.64 -21.43
N ILE A 47 -11.23 -11.96 -20.67
CA ILE A 47 -10.24 -10.96 -20.23
C ILE A 47 -9.41 -10.39 -21.38
N SER A 48 -8.94 -9.15 -21.19
CA SER A 48 -8.17 -8.41 -22.18
C SER A 48 -6.79 -9.04 -22.43
N ASN A 49 -6.13 -8.67 -23.54
CA ASN A 49 -4.75 -9.12 -23.77
C ASN A 49 -3.77 -8.50 -22.76
N THR A 50 -4.02 -7.27 -22.32
CA THR A 50 -3.22 -6.59 -21.29
C THR A 50 -3.31 -7.34 -19.97
N GLU A 51 -4.51 -7.69 -19.51
CA GLU A 51 -4.71 -8.46 -18.28
C GLU A 51 -4.07 -9.84 -18.36
N LYS A 52 -4.12 -10.52 -19.52
CA LYS A 52 -3.38 -11.78 -19.74
C LYS A 52 -1.87 -11.60 -19.60
N GLN A 53 -1.33 -10.52 -20.16
CA GLN A 53 0.09 -10.20 -20.09
C GLN A 53 0.52 -9.91 -18.66
N LEU A 54 -0.28 -9.16 -17.89
CA LEU A 54 -0.03 -8.89 -16.48
C LEU A 54 -0.06 -10.18 -15.65
N ILE A 55 -1.08 -11.04 -15.84
CA ILE A 55 -1.14 -12.34 -15.13
C ILE A 55 0.09 -13.19 -15.47
N GLU A 56 0.47 -13.27 -16.75
CA GLU A 56 1.65 -14.04 -17.17
C GLU A 56 2.95 -13.45 -16.62
N SER A 57 3.11 -12.12 -16.58
CA SER A 57 4.30 -11.48 -16.01
C SER A 57 4.42 -11.71 -14.50
N LEU A 58 3.30 -11.70 -13.78
CA LEU A 58 3.29 -11.99 -12.34
C LEU A 58 3.66 -13.46 -12.07
N ILE A 59 3.18 -14.40 -12.90
CA ILE A 59 3.62 -15.81 -12.82
C ILE A 59 5.12 -15.95 -13.09
N MET A 60 5.66 -15.17 -14.04
CA MET A 60 7.08 -15.20 -14.40
C MET A 60 8.00 -14.55 -13.36
N SER A 61 7.47 -13.66 -12.52
CA SER A 61 8.26 -12.90 -11.56
C SER A 61 8.84 -13.76 -10.43
N GLU A 62 8.30 -14.96 -10.21
CA GLU A 62 8.71 -15.91 -9.17
C GLU A 62 8.74 -15.31 -7.75
N THR A 63 8.01 -14.21 -7.50
CA THR A 63 7.78 -13.68 -6.15
C THR A 63 6.62 -14.41 -5.47
N ASP A 64 6.79 -14.68 -4.17
CA ASP A 64 5.78 -15.29 -3.32
C ASP A 64 4.67 -14.29 -2.93
N THR A 65 4.91 -12.98 -3.07
CA THR A 65 3.97 -11.89 -2.76
C THR A 65 3.82 -10.93 -3.95
N PRO A 66 3.24 -11.39 -5.06
CA PRO A 66 3.06 -10.56 -6.25
C PRO A 66 2.11 -9.40 -5.96
N ALA A 67 2.64 -8.18 -6.04
CA ALA A 67 1.90 -6.93 -5.90
C ALA A 67 1.92 -6.12 -7.20
N LEU A 68 0.88 -5.32 -7.40
CA LEU A 68 0.65 -4.48 -8.57
C LEU A 68 0.35 -3.05 -8.12
N PRO A 69 0.93 -2.04 -8.79
CA PRO A 69 0.50 -0.67 -8.60
C PRO A 69 -0.93 -0.44 -9.12
N SER A 70 -1.65 0.53 -8.53
CA SER A 70 -3.02 0.94 -8.91
C SER A 70 -3.28 0.95 -10.42
N ASN A 71 -2.40 1.59 -11.19
CA ASN A 71 -2.58 1.72 -12.64
C ASN A 71 -2.62 0.36 -13.37
N GLN A 72 -1.78 -0.59 -12.96
CA GLN A 72 -1.79 -1.95 -13.54
C GLN A 72 -2.96 -2.76 -12.99
N ALA A 73 -3.30 -2.60 -11.72
CA ALA A 73 -4.46 -3.25 -11.13
C ALA A 73 -5.76 -2.85 -11.85
N TYR A 74 -5.94 -1.56 -12.18
CA TYR A 74 -7.09 -1.06 -12.95
C TYR A 74 -7.14 -1.57 -14.39
N GLU A 75 -6.02 -2.01 -14.97
CA GLU A 75 -6.00 -2.70 -16.27
C GLU A 75 -6.51 -4.14 -16.18
N MET A 76 -6.60 -4.71 -14.97
CA MET A 76 -7.21 -6.01 -14.69
C MET A 76 -8.72 -5.89 -14.43
N GLU A 77 -9.43 -5.27 -15.39
CA GLU A 77 -10.85 -4.90 -15.30
C GLU A 77 -11.75 -5.99 -14.71
N TYR A 78 -11.44 -7.27 -14.98
CA TYR A 78 -12.24 -8.40 -14.52
C TYR A 78 -11.77 -8.92 -13.18
N LEU A 79 -10.48 -9.18 -13.01
CA LEU A 79 -9.95 -9.72 -11.78
C LEU A 79 -10.17 -8.78 -10.58
N MET A 80 -10.14 -7.47 -10.82
CA MET A 80 -10.44 -6.43 -9.82
C MET A 80 -11.86 -6.50 -9.25
N THR A 81 -12.78 -7.21 -9.90
CA THR A 81 -14.15 -7.44 -9.38
C THR A 81 -14.24 -8.66 -8.45
N THR A 82 -13.10 -9.27 -8.12
CA THR A 82 -13.01 -10.52 -7.36
C THR A 82 -11.98 -10.39 -6.23
N ASN A 83 -12.08 -11.24 -5.21
CA ASN A 83 -11.12 -11.30 -4.11
C ASN A 83 -9.79 -11.98 -4.49
N TYR A 84 -9.56 -12.20 -5.79
CA TYR A 84 -8.25 -12.63 -6.28
C TYR A 84 -7.30 -11.45 -6.53
N LEU A 85 -7.81 -10.22 -6.58
CA LEU A 85 -7.03 -8.99 -6.60
C LEU A 85 -7.49 -8.12 -5.44
N MET A 86 -6.64 -7.99 -4.42
CA MET A 86 -6.98 -7.35 -3.13
C MET A 86 -6.15 -6.07 -2.97
N SER A 87 -6.80 -4.94 -2.71
CA SER A 87 -6.11 -3.71 -2.30
C SER A 87 -5.51 -3.94 -0.91
N LEU A 88 -4.20 -3.71 -0.73
CA LEU A 88 -3.53 -3.90 0.57
C LEU A 88 -3.13 -2.56 1.20
N GLU A 89 -2.77 -1.58 0.38
CA GLU A 89 -2.37 -0.24 0.78
C GLU A 89 -2.75 0.76 -0.32
N LYS A 90 -2.53 2.06 -0.05
CA LYS A 90 -2.67 3.09 -1.07
C LYS A 90 -1.89 2.70 -2.32
N ASP A 91 -2.61 2.57 -3.42
CA ASP A 91 -2.05 2.28 -4.73
C ASP A 91 -1.32 0.94 -4.87
N SER A 92 -1.55 -0.03 -3.98
CA SER A 92 -0.92 -1.35 -4.02
C SER A 92 -1.92 -2.49 -3.89
N TYR A 93 -1.91 -3.40 -4.87
CA TYR A 93 -2.83 -4.53 -4.98
C TYR A 93 -2.09 -5.86 -5.00
N TYR A 94 -2.46 -6.79 -4.14
CA TYR A 94 -1.97 -8.16 -4.16
C TYR A 94 -2.83 -9.05 -5.05
N ILE A 95 -2.19 -9.98 -5.76
CA ILE A 95 -2.87 -11.02 -6.51
C ILE A 95 -2.69 -12.39 -5.87
N ASP A 96 -3.80 -13.12 -5.69
CA ASP A 96 -3.82 -14.44 -5.07
C ASP A 96 -2.93 -15.45 -5.84
N VAL A 97 -1.94 -15.99 -5.14
CA VAL A 97 -0.98 -16.95 -5.72
C VAL A 97 -1.65 -18.25 -6.17
N ASN A 98 -2.70 -18.71 -5.48
CA ASN A 98 -3.46 -19.88 -5.91
C ASN A 98 -4.20 -19.62 -7.22
N PHE A 99 -4.70 -18.41 -7.45
CA PHE A 99 -5.26 -18.01 -8.74
C PHE A 99 -4.20 -18.07 -9.84
N LEU A 100 -3.02 -17.47 -9.62
CA LEU A 100 -1.92 -17.48 -10.59
C LEU A 100 -1.49 -18.91 -10.93
N ASN A 101 -1.33 -19.77 -9.93
CA ASN A 101 -0.96 -21.18 -10.10
C ASN A 101 -2.01 -21.97 -10.91
N LYS A 102 -3.30 -21.77 -10.62
CA LYS A 102 -4.40 -22.40 -11.37
C LYS A 102 -4.49 -21.87 -12.80
N TYR A 103 -4.26 -20.58 -13.00
CA TYR A 103 -4.22 -19.98 -14.34
C TYR A 103 -3.05 -20.56 -15.16
N ASN A 104 -1.86 -20.62 -14.59
CA ASN A 104 -0.70 -21.28 -15.21
C ASN A 104 -1.02 -22.73 -15.60
N GLN A 105 -1.59 -23.51 -14.67
CA GLN A 105 -1.93 -24.91 -14.91
C GLN A 105 -2.99 -25.10 -16.01
N TYR A 106 -4.12 -24.39 -15.93
CA TYR A 106 -5.30 -24.67 -16.75
C TYR A 106 -5.37 -23.89 -18.06
N VAL A 107 -4.74 -22.71 -18.12
CA VAL A 107 -4.78 -21.82 -19.29
C VAL A 107 -3.47 -21.84 -20.05
N LEU A 108 -2.33 -21.75 -19.34
CA LEU A 108 -0.99 -21.72 -19.95
C LEU A 108 -0.37 -23.12 -20.13
N GLY A 109 -1.04 -24.16 -19.64
CA GLY A 109 -0.61 -25.54 -19.78
C GLY A 109 0.57 -25.93 -18.88
N GLY A 110 0.74 -25.25 -17.74
CA GLY A 110 1.83 -25.49 -16.79
C GLY A 110 3.19 -25.08 -17.36
N LYS A 111 3.22 -23.98 -18.12
CA LYS A 111 4.43 -23.47 -18.79
C LYS A 111 5.50 -23.01 -17.80
N TYR A 112 5.09 -22.49 -16.65
CA TYR A 112 5.98 -21.93 -15.64
C TYR A 112 6.00 -22.76 -14.36
N ARG A 113 7.03 -22.56 -13.52
CA ARG A 113 7.08 -23.16 -12.19
C ARG A 113 5.93 -22.60 -11.34
N PRO A 114 5.25 -23.44 -10.53
CA PRO A 114 4.27 -22.94 -9.57
C PRO A 114 4.96 -22.07 -8.51
N LEU A 115 4.33 -20.95 -8.19
CA LEU A 115 4.69 -20.06 -7.09
C LEU A 115 4.37 -20.72 -5.74
N THR A 116 5.07 -20.32 -4.68
CA THR A 116 4.82 -20.82 -3.33
C THR A 116 3.51 -20.25 -2.79
N PRO A 117 2.50 -21.07 -2.46
CA PRO A 117 1.29 -20.56 -1.82
C PRO A 117 1.63 -20.01 -0.44
N LEU A 118 1.01 -18.89 -0.08
CA LEU A 118 1.00 -18.37 1.28
C LEU A 118 0.40 -19.40 2.24
N ASP A 119 0.88 -19.39 3.47
CA ASP A 119 0.26 -20.16 4.54
C ASP A 119 -1.04 -19.50 5.05
N ASP A 120 -1.74 -20.19 5.96
CA ASP A 120 -3.04 -19.74 6.45
C ASP A 120 -2.91 -18.43 7.27
N GLU A 121 -1.80 -18.21 7.98
CA GLU A 121 -1.56 -17.02 8.81
C GLU A 121 -1.24 -15.81 7.92
N GLU A 122 -0.40 -16.00 6.91
CA GLU A 122 -0.12 -14.99 5.89
C GLU A 122 -1.39 -14.57 5.12
N MET A 123 -2.24 -15.53 4.76
CA MET A 123 -3.52 -15.22 4.11
C MET A 123 -4.50 -14.49 5.02
N GLU A 124 -4.57 -14.83 6.31
CA GLU A 124 -5.41 -14.11 7.27
C GLU A 124 -4.96 -12.64 7.40
N MET A 125 -3.65 -12.39 7.51
CA MET A 125 -3.12 -11.03 7.54
C MET A 125 -3.48 -10.22 6.28
N LEU A 126 -3.34 -10.81 5.08
CA LEU A 126 -3.69 -10.12 3.84
C LEU A 126 -5.20 -9.80 3.75
N ILE A 127 -6.05 -10.69 4.24
CA ILE A 127 -7.49 -10.44 4.30
C ILE A 127 -7.81 -9.28 5.24
N ASP A 128 -7.18 -9.24 6.42
CA ASP A 128 -7.38 -8.17 7.39
C ASP A 128 -6.88 -6.81 6.85
N MET A 129 -5.71 -6.79 6.19
CA MET A 129 -5.20 -5.61 5.50
C MET A 129 -6.17 -5.13 4.43
N HIS A 130 -6.68 -6.05 3.61
CA HIS A 130 -7.61 -5.71 2.55
C HIS A 130 -8.94 -5.17 3.08
N PHE A 131 -9.48 -5.78 4.13
CA PHE A 131 -10.70 -5.30 4.79
C PHE A 131 -10.50 -3.89 5.37
N THR A 132 -9.34 -3.65 5.99
CA THR A 132 -8.96 -2.33 6.51
C THR A 132 -8.88 -1.31 5.38
N GLU A 133 -8.28 -1.65 4.25
CA GLU A 133 -8.13 -0.75 3.11
C GLU A 133 -9.47 -0.46 2.41
N GLU A 134 -10.37 -1.44 2.26
CA GLU A 134 -11.73 -1.20 1.77
C GLU A 134 -12.47 -0.19 2.67
N ALA A 135 -12.37 -0.34 3.98
CA ALA A 135 -12.98 0.60 4.92
C ALA A 135 -12.37 2.00 4.81
N ARG A 136 -11.06 2.11 4.60
CA ARG A 136 -10.38 3.40 4.38
C ARG A 136 -10.89 4.10 3.12
N GLU A 137 -11.06 3.37 2.01
CA GLU A 137 -11.63 3.90 0.76
C GLU A 137 -13.06 4.47 0.97
N GLU A 138 -13.88 3.84 1.82
CA GLU A 138 -15.23 4.36 2.14
C GLU A 138 -15.20 5.75 2.81
N TYR A 139 -14.15 6.04 3.58
CA TYR A 139 -13.99 7.30 4.30
C TYR A 139 -13.14 8.36 3.57
N GLU A 140 -12.45 8.00 2.48
CA GLU A 140 -11.56 8.92 1.73
C GLU A 140 -12.30 10.16 1.18
N HIS A 141 -13.62 10.07 1.01
CA HIS A 141 -14.46 11.15 0.48
C HIS A 141 -15.55 11.62 1.46
N LEU A 142 -15.38 11.34 2.76
CA LEU A 142 -16.29 11.81 3.79
C LEU A 142 -16.08 13.31 4.06
N TYR A 143 -17.11 14.14 3.89
CA TYR A 143 -17.07 15.58 4.19
C TYR A 143 -17.65 15.91 5.57
N LEU A 144 -17.23 17.02 6.17
CA LEU A 144 -17.58 17.39 7.55
C LEU A 144 -19.09 17.43 7.78
N ARG A 145 -19.83 17.96 6.81
CA ARG A 145 -21.29 18.06 6.90
C ARG A 145 -21.96 16.70 7.05
N ASP A 146 -21.57 15.75 6.21
CA ASP A 146 -22.12 14.39 6.22
C ASP A 146 -21.72 13.66 7.51
N TYR A 147 -20.47 13.85 7.93
CA TYR A 147 -19.99 13.31 9.19
C TYR A 147 -20.77 13.84 10.41
N LEU A 148 -21.00 15.15 10.50
CA LEU A 148 -21.75 15.78 11.59
C LEU A 148 -23.22 15.34 11.65
N SER A 149 -23.79 14.89 10.52
CA SER A 149 -25.16 14.36 10.49
C SER A 149 -25.34 13.06 11.30
N ASN A 150 -24.24 12.39 11.65
CA ASN A 150 -24.26 11.20 12.51
C ASN A 150 -24.38 11.54 14.01
N PHE A 151 -24.24 12.81 14.40
CA PHE A 151 -24.27 13.23 15.80
C PHE A 151 -25.69 13.55 16.27
N TYR A 152 -26.00 13.22 17.53
CA TYR A 152 -27.22 13.72 18.14
C TYR A 152 -27.14 15.23 18.36
N VAL A 153 -28.29 15.91 18.27
CA VAL A 153 -28.40 17.37 18.53
C VAL A 153 -27.78 17.79 19.87
N LYS A 154 -27.81 16.93 20.89
CA LYS A 154 -27.19 17.22 22.19
C LYS A 154 -25.66 17.37 22.06
N ASP A 155 -25.03 16.51 21.29
CA ASP A 155 -23.58 16.45 21.12
C ASP A 155 -23.12 17.58 20.21
N LEU A 156 -23.86 17.87 19.13
CA LEU A 156 -23.66 19.06 18.29
C LEU A 156 -23.69 20.37 19.11
N LYS A 157 -24.60 20.47 20.08
CA LYS A 157 -24.65 21.62 21.01
C LYS A 157 -23.51 21.63 22.00
N GLU A 158 -22.91 20.49 22.33
CA GLU A 158 -21.73 20.42 23.21
C GLU A 158 -20.47 20.83 22.45
N ILE A 159 -20.29 20.36 21.23
CA ILE A 159 -19.24 20.82 20.30
C ILE A 159 -19.28 22.35 20.20
N CYS A 160 -20.46 22.94 19.97
CA CYS A 160 -20.59 24.40 19.93
C CYS A 160 -20.15 25.09 21.24
N ARG A 161 -20.33 24.47 22.42
CA ARG A 161 -19.87 25.03 23.70
C ARG A 161 -18.35 24.95 23.83
N ILE A 162 -17.77 23.79 23.54
CA ILE A 162 -16.33 23.52 23.59
C ILE A 162 -15.60 24.55 22.72
N PHE A 163 -16.05 24.70 21.47
CA PHE A 163 -15.45 25.60 20.48
C PHE A 163 -15.99 27.04 20.50
N LYS A 164 -16.80 27.39 21.51
CA LYS A 164 -17.34 28.75 21.75
C LYS A 164 -18.13 29.33 20.56
N ILE A 165 -18.75 28.48 19.76
CA ILE A 165 -19.66 28.85 18.66
C ILE A 165 -20.95 29.40 19.27
N LYS A 166 -21.44 30.54 18.78
CA LYS A 166 -22.65 31.21 19.30
C LYS A 166 -23.86 30.96 18.42
N GLY A 167 -25.06 31.09 18.98
CA GLY A 167 -26.32 31.05 18.20
C GLY A 167 -26.98 29.67 18.09
N PHE A 168 -26.39 28.60 18.62
CA PHE A 168 -26.89 27.23 18.50
C PHE A 168 -28.07 26.87 19.42
N SER A 169 -28.36 27.64 20.47
CA SER A 169 -29.23 27.18 21.58
C SER A 169 -30.65 26.78 21.16
N LYS A 170 -31.20 27.47 20.15
CA LYS A 170 -32.56 27.23 19.60
C LYS A 170 -32.54 26.58 18.21
N GLY A 171 -31.36 26.22 17.70
CA GLY A 171 -31.21 25.57 16.39
C GLY A 171 -31.77 24.16 16.37
N ASN A 172 -32.31 23.75 15.22
CA ASN A 172 -32.46 22.34 14.86
C ASN A 172 -31.11 21.78 14.37
N GLU A 173 -31.07 20.48 14.11
CA GLU A 173 -29.87 19.75 13.68
C GLU A 173 -29.16 20.41 12.49
N ASP A 174 -29.82 20.53 11.34
CA ASP A 174 -29.27 21.14 10.12
C ASP A 174 -28.68 22.54 10.36
N TYR A 175 -29.36 23.36 11.16
CA TYR A 175 -28.88 24.71 11.47
C TYR A 175 -27.61 24.68 12.32
N ILE A 176 -27.51 23.74 13.26
CA ILE A 176 -26.32 23.62 14.12
C ILE A 176 -25.15 23.05 13.30
N ILE A 177 -25.41 22.08 12.42
CA ILE A 177 -24.40 21.55 11.49
C ILE A 177 -23.85 22.69 10.63
N ASN A 178 -24.72 23.48 9.98
CA ASN A 178 -24.29 24.63 9.19
C ASN A 178 -23.45 25.62 10.02
N LEU A 179 -23.84 25.90 11.27
CA LEU A 179 -23.07 26.80 12.13
C LEU A 179 -21.66 26.28 12.45
N ILE A 180 -21.51 24.97 12.65
CA ILE A 180 -20.21 24.35 12.91
C ILE A 180 -19.36 24.37 11.63
N GLU A 181 -19.95 23.95 10.51
CA GLU A 181 -19.33 23.95 9.18
C GLU A 181 -18.85 25.36 8.80
N ASP A 182 -19.74 26.37 8.82
CA ASP A 182 -19.40 27.76 8.52
C ASP A 182 -18.25 28.26 9.40
N LYS A 183 -18.26 27.94 10.70
CA LYS A 183 -17.22 28.42 11.61
C LYS A 183 -15.86 27.74 11.35
N LEU A 184 -15.86 26.46 10.98
CA LEU A 184 -14.65 25.73 10.64
C LEU A 184 -14.10 26.19 9.28
N MET A 185 -14.98 26.51 8.31
CA MET A 185 -14.59 27.01 6.99
C MET A 185 -14.11 28.47 6.99
N GLU A 186 -14.64 29.33 7.88
CA GLU A 186 -14.25 30.74 7.95
C GLU A 186 -12.90 30.96 8.67
N ASP A 187 -12.63 30.22 9.75
CA ASP A 187 -11.42 30.39 10.56
C ASP A 187 -10.99 29.05 11.20
N PRO A 188 -10.50 28.08 10.39
CA PRO A 188 -10.13 26.75 10.87
C PRO A 188 -8.98 26.80 11.87
N PHE A 189 -8.05 27.75 11.71
CA PHE A 189 -6.85 27.82 12.53
C PHE A 189 -7.17 28.26 13.97
N GLU A 190 -8.11 29.19 14.17
CA GLU A 190 -8.58 29.55 15.52
C GLU A 190 -9.20 28.35 16.25
N LEU A 191 -9.80 27.42 15.50
CA LEU A 191 -10.37 26.19 16.03
C LEU A 191 -9.27 25.20 16.41
N PHE A 192 -8.28 24.99 15.54
CA PHE A 192 -7.17 24.07 15.79
C PHE A 192 -6.23 24.54 16.90
N GLU A 193 -6.09 25.84 17.13
CA GLU A 193 -5.35 26.39 18.28
C GLU A 193 -5.96 25.99 19.65
N ARG A 194 -7.19 25.47 19.66
CA ARG A 194 -7.86 25.01 20.89
C ARG A 194 -7.64 23.53 21.16
N LEU A 195 -7.06 22.78 20.22
CA LEU A 195 -6.81 21.36 20.39
C LEU A 195 -5.78 21.14 21.50
N SER A 196 -6.01 20.13 22.33
CA SER A 196 -5.07 19.70 23.35
C SER A 196 -3.82 19.05 22.73
N PRO A 197 -2.69 18.95 23.47
CA PRO A 197 -1.52 18.22 22.99
C PRO A 197 -1.83 16.76 22.62
N ASP A 198 -2.70 16.09 23.39
CA ASP A 198 -3.10 14.72 23.11
C ASP A 198 -3.90 14.62 21.79
N ALA A 199 -4.79 15.58 21.53
CA ALA A 199 -5.50 15.68 20.27
C ALA A 199 -4.54 15.91 19.08
N LEU A 200 -3.55 16.80 19.24
CA LEU A 200 -2.53 17.04 18.22
C LEU A 200 -1.64 15.81 17.99
N GLY A 201 -1.30 15.07 19.05
CA GLY A 201 -0.58 13.80 18.95
C GLY A 201 -1.36 12.77 18.14
N LEU A 202 -2.67 12.62 18.39
CA LEU A 202 -3.53 11.75 17.60
C LEU A 202 -3.61 12.18 16.12
N ILE A 203 -3.77 13.49 15.87
CA ILE A 203 -3.81 14.05 14.51
C ILE A 203 -2.48 13.83 13.78
N ALA A 204 -1.35 13.80 14.49
CA ALA A 204 -0.04 13.61 13.89
C ALA A 204 0.05 12.29 13.10
N TYR A 205 -0.57 11.20 13.59
CA TYR A 205 -0.61 9.93 12.87
C TYR A 205 -1.28 10.05 11.50
N PHE A 206 -2.39 10.79 11.39
CA PHE A 206 -3.04 11.07 10.10
C PHE A 206 -2.11 11.86 9.16
N MET A 207 -1.37 12.84 9.70
CA MET A 207 -0.40 13.62 8.93
C MET A 207 0.77 12.77 8.45
N ILE A 208 1.27 11.85 9.27
CA ILE A 208 2.36 10.91 8.95
C ILE A 208 1.92 9.93 7.86
N GLU A 209 0.74 9.33 8.00
CA GLU A 209 0.18 8.45 6.95
C GLU A 209 -0.24 9.21 5.69
N ASN A 210 -0.34 10.55 5.78
CA ASN A 210 -0.84 11.42 4.74
C ASN A 210 -2.21 10.95 4.19
N ARG A 211 -3.09 10.57 5.13
CA ARG A 211 -4.44 10.07 4.88
C ARG A 211 -5.39 10.60 5.94
N ASN A 212 -6.65 10.79 5.57
CA ASN A 212 -7.72 11.13 6.51
C ASN A 212 -8.24 9.90 7.28
N THR A 213 -7.50 8.80 7.26
CA THR A 213 -7.78 7.53 7.95
C THR A 213 -6.49 6.91 8.46
N ILE A 214 -6.51 6.27 9.63
CA ILE A 214 -5.39 5.50 10.19
C ILE A 214 -5.90 4.20 10.83
N PRO A 215 -5.11 3.11 10.88
CA PRO A 215 -5.48 1.89 11.58
C PRO A 215 -5.30 2.08 13.10
N TYR A 216 -6.01 1.30 13.91
CA TYR A 216 -5.81 1.29 15.36
C TYR A 216 -6.19 -0.06 15.97
N ASP A 217 -5.40 -0.53 16.94
CA ASP A 217 -5.66 -1.84 17.55
C ASP A 217 -6.68 -1.79 18.69
N GLU A 218 -6.72 -0.72 19.50
CA GLU A 218 -7.76 -0.50 20.52
C GLU A 218 -7.65 0.92 21.09
N MET A 219 -8.69 1.75 20.93
CA MET A 219 -8.80 3.03 21.65
C MET A 219 -10.07 3.07 22.51
N GLY A 220 -9.94 3.72 23.66
CA GLY A 220 -11.08 4.11 24.48
C GLY A 220 -11.99 5.12 23.75
N GLU A 221 -13.08 5.52 24.41
CA GLU A 221 -13.97 6.56 23.90
C GLU A 221 -13.19 7.84 23.58
N LEU A 222 -13.35 8.37 22.36
CA LEU A 222 -12.77 9.64 21.95
C LEU A 222 -13.49 10.79 22.67
N ASP A 223 -12.73 11.77 23.15
CA ASP A 223 -13.32 12.99 23.72
C ASP A 223 -13.99 13.82 22.62
N LEU A 224 -15.08 14.52 22.94
CA LEU A 224 -15.70 15.50 22.05
C LEU A 224 -14.78 16.68 21.73
N GLU A 225 -13.68 16.87 22.46
CA GLU A 225 -12.61 17.79 22.06
C GLU A 225 -11.99 17.42 20.69
N VAL A 226 -11.98 16.14 20.33
CA VAL A 226 -11.58 15.63 19.01
C VAL A 226 -12.77 15.20 18.19
N PHE A 227 -13.90 15.92 18.28
CA PHE A 227 -15.13 15.56 17.54
C PHE A 227 -14.93 15.39 16.03
N ILE A 228 -13.85 15.91 15.45
CA ILE A 228 -13.49 15.78 14.04
C ILE A 228 -12.92 14.39 13.68
N ILE A 229 -12.71 13.53 14.67
CA ILE A 229 -12.21 12.16 14.50
C ILE A 229 -13.33 11.18 14.86
N GLY A 230 -13.71 10.35 13.90
CA GLY A 230 -14.59 9.21 14.06
C GLY A 230 -13.81 7.90 14.25
N LYS A 231 -14.54 6.89 14.73
CA LYS A 231 -14.05 5.54 14.96
C LYS A 231 -14.94 4.56 14.20
N ASP A 232 -14.33 3.66 13.44
CA ASP A 232 -14.96 2.43 12.96
C ASP A 232 -14.41 1.27 13.78
N GLU A 233 -15.27 0.68 14.61
CA GLU A 233 -14.93 -0.45 15.48
C GLU A 233 -14.86 -1.77 14.74
N LEU A 234 -15.55 -1.90 13.60
CA LEU A 234 -15.55 -3.14 12.84
C LEU A 234 -14.26 -3.27 12.05
N SER A 235 -13.83 -2.17 11.44
CA SER A 235 -12.67 -2.12 10.56
C SER A 235 -11.40 -1.65 11.24
N HIS A 236 -11.46 -1.38 12.56
CA HIS A 236 -10.30 -0.94 13.34
C HIS A 236 -9.59 0.27 12.71
N ILE A 237 -10.36 1.24 12.19
CA ILE A 237 -9.83 2.51 11.66
C ILE A 237 -10.39 3.76 12.36
N LEU A 238 -9.53 4.75 12.56
CA LEU A 238 -9.94 6.12 12.86
C LEU A 238 -10.02 6.88 11.55
N TYR A 239 -10.99 7.78 11.44
CA TYR A 239 -11.20 8.57 10.24
C TYR A 239 -11.54 10.02 10.60
N MET A 240 -11.23 10.95 9.71
CA MET A 240 -11.66 12.34 9.80
C MET A 240 -12.22 12.82 8.47
N PRO A 241 -13.09 13.83 8.47
CA PRO A 241 -13.56 14.42 7.22
C PRO A 241 -12.41 14.96 6.39
N VAL A 242 -12.44 14.71 5.07
CA VAL A 242 -11.36 15.04 4.14
C VAL A 242 -11.09 16.54 4.08
N ASP A 243 -12.12 17.35 4.13
CA ASP A 243 -12.04 18.81 4.16
C ASP A 243 -11.37 19.31 5.45
N VAL A 244 -11.63 18.66 6.59
CA VAL A 244 -10.94 18.98 7.85
C VAL A 244 -9.47 18.56 7.81
N PHE A 245 -9.18 17.38 7.24
CA PHE A 245 -7.81 16.89 7.06
C PHE A 245 -6.98 17.87 6.22
N GLU A 246 -7.51 18.34 5.10
CA GLU A 246 -6.86 19.35 4.24
C GLU A 246 -6.52 20.63 5.01
N PHE A 247 -7.45 21.17 5.81
CA PHE A 247 -7.16 22.35 6.64
C PHE A 247 -6.12 22.08 7.73
N LEU A 248 -6.08 20.87 8.31
CA LEU A 248 -5.07 20.49 9.28
C LEU A 248 -3.68 20.40 8.64
N GLN A 249 -3.57 19.88 7.41
CA GLN A 249 -2.32 19.90 6.66
C GLN A 249 -1.81 21.33 6.45
N GLU A 250 -2.70 22.25 6.04
CA GLU A 250 -2.37 23.68 5.91
C GLU A 250 -1.94 24.29 7.25
N TYR A 251 -2.61 23.93 8.34
CA TYR A 251 -2.30 24.40 9.68
C TYR A 251 -0.91 23.94 10.16
N PHE A 252 -0.59 22.65 10.01
CA PHE A 252 0.72 22.09 10.36
C PHE A 252 1.82 22.79 9.56
N ALA A 253 1.62 22.95 8.25
CA ALA A 253 2.57 23.66 7.39
C ALA A 253 2.73 25.14 7.79
N PHE A 254 1.64 25.85 8.07
CA PHE A 254 1.67 27.25 8.47
C PHE A 254 2.37 27.47 9.82
N LYS A 255 2.15 26.56 10.78
CA LYS A 255 2.78 26.62 12.10
C LYS A 255 4.20 26.05 12.12
N GLY A 256 4.63 25.37 11.06
CA GLY A 256 5.91 24.67 11.00
C GLY A 256 5.98 23.53 12.03
N ILE A 257 4.87 22.83 12.23
CA ILE A 257 4.79 21.66 13.12
C ILE A 257 5.21 20.44 12.31
N ASP A 258 6.27 19.76 12.76
CA ASP A 258 6.62 18.44 12.24
C ASP A 258 5.76 17.39 12.98
N PRO A 259 4.92 16.60 12.28
CA PRO A 259 4.15 15.52 12.89
C PRO A 259 5.01 14.53 13.68
N LEU A 260 6.26 14.29 13.24
CA LEU A 260 7.17 13.36 13.91
C LEU A 260 7.66 13.88 15.28
N ASP A 261 7.51 15.18 15.57
CA ASP A 261 7.80 15.75 16.88
C ASP A 261 6.67 15.48 17.90
N LEU A 262 5.52 14.99 17.45
CA LEU A 262 4.32 14.77 18.28
C LEU A 262 4.06 13.28 18.62
N VAL A 263 4.82 12.36 18.03
CA VAL A 263 4.75 10.91 18.32
C VAL A 263 5.85 10.48 19.29
N SER A 264 5.79 9.25 19.79
CA SER A 264 6.83 8.73 20.70
C SER A 264 8.17 8.58 19.96
N PRO A 265 9.32 8.66 20.67
CA PRO A 265 10.63 8.42 20.06
C PRO A 265 10.74 7.06 19.36
N GLU A 266 10.13 6.02 19.93
CA GLU A 266 10.13 4.67 19.36
C GLU A 266 9.34 4.60 18.03
N GLU A 267 8.20 5.28 17.95
CA GLU A 267 7.41 5.35 16.70
C GLU A 267 8.08 6.26 15.67
N ARG A 268 8.73 7.33 16.11
CA ARG A 268 9.47 8.24 15.23
C ARG A 268 10.56 7.49 14.46
N GLU A 269 11.38 6.71 15.16
CA GLU A 269 12.45 5.90 14.55
C GLU A 269 11.87 4.96 13.49
N MET A 270 10.79 4.26 13.82
CA MET A 270 10.08 3.38 12.89
C MET A 270 9.55 4.12 11.66
N TYR A 271 8.91 5.28 11.83
CA TYR A 271 8.39 6.05 10.68
C TYR A 271 9.51 6.65 9.82
N GLU A 272 10.62 7.04 10.41
CA GLU A 272 11.82 7.49 9.68
C GLU A 272 12.43 6.33 8.87
N GLU A 273 12.51 5.12 9.42
CA GLU A 273 12.93 3.91 8.71
C GLU A 273 11.97 3.56 7.56
N LEU A 274 10.66 3.56 7.81
CA LEU A 274 9.64 3.29 6.79
C LEU A 274 9.70 4.31 5.64
N ALA A 275 9.90 5.59 5.95
CA ALA A 275 10.04 6.64 4.94
C ALA A 275 11.29 6.40 4.07
N GLN A 276 12.39 5.96 4.66
CA GLN A 276 13.61 5.59 3.94
C GLN A 276 13.40 4.36 3.06
N MET A 277 12.72 3.32 3.56
CA MET A 277 12.38 2.12 2.77
C MET A 277 11.48 2.46 1.57
N LYS A 278 10.44 3.28 1.77
CA LYS A 278 9.56 3.74 0.68
C LYS A 278 10.32 4.55 -0.36
N LYS A 279 11.28 5.37 0.07
CA LYS A 279 12.16 6.12 -0.84
C LYS A 279 13.04 5.17 -1.66
N LEU A 280 13.60 4.14 -1.03
CA LEU A 280 14.38 3.11 -1.72
C LEU A 280 13.51 2.35 -2.74
N GLN A 281 12.32 1.89 -2.34
CA GLN A 281 11.37 1.22 -3.22
C GLN A 281 10.96 2.09 -4.42
N ALA A 282 10.66 3.37 -4.20
CA ALA A 282 10.30 4.29 -5.30
C ALA A 282 11.44 4.48 -6.31
N MET A 283 12.70 4.32 -5.90
CA MET A 283 13.85 4.34 -6.79
C MET A 283 14.00 3.02 -7.57
N THR A 284 13.62 1.88 -6.98
CA THR A 284 13.69 0.56 -7.62
C THR A 284 12.47 0.21 -8.49
N ASP A 285 11.29 0.77 -8.18
CA ASP A 285 10.04 0.52 -8.90
C ASP A 285 10.04 1.10 -10.32
N LYS A 286 10.84 2.14 -10.56
CA LYS A 286 11.22 2.51 -11.92
C LYS A 286 12.22 1.47 -12.40
N ALA A 287 11.73 0.41 -13.04
CA ALA A 287 12.58 -0.47 -13.82
C ALA A 287 13.45 0.41 -14.73
N PRO A 288 14.76 0.50 -14.48
CA PRO A 288 15.59 1.44 -15.21
C PRO A 288 15.53 1.03 -16.69
N GLU A 289 15.25 1.99 -17.58
CA GLU A 289 15.06 1.68 -19.01
C GLU A 289 16.36 1.14 -19.65
N ASN A 290 17.49 1.39 -18.99
CA ASN A 290 18.83 0.96 -19.35
C ASN A 290 19.77 0.94 -18.12
N VAL A 291 20.99 0.43 -18.30
CA VAL A 291 22.00 0.31 -17.23
C VAL A 291 22.44 1.67 -16.67
N GLU A 292 22.44 2.73 -17.48
CA GLU A 292 22.86 4.07 -17.05
C GLU A 292 21.85 4.70 -16.08
N ASP A 293 20.55 4.47 -16.30
CA ASP A 293 19.49 4.90 -15.38
C ASP A 293 19.61 4.19 -14.02
N ALA A 294 19.98 2.89 -14.03
CA ALA A 294 20.24 2.13 -12.81
C ALA A 294 21.44 2.72 -12.03
N ILE A 295 22.55 2.99 -12.72
CA ILE A 295 23.75 3.60 -12.14
C ILE A 295 23.42 4.97 -11.54
N ALA A 296 22.64 5.79 -12.26
CA ALA A 296 22.22 7.10 -11.78
C ALA A 296 21.37 7.03 -10.50
N ALA A 297 20.43 6.07 -10.43
CA ALA A 297 19.58 5.87 -9.26
C ALA A 297 20.42 5.47 -8.02
N PHE A 298 21.34 4.51 -8.14
CA PHE A 298 22.22 4.13 -7.03
C PHE A 298 23.21 5.24 -6.64
N ALA A 299 23.70 6.03 -7.61
CA ALA A 299 24.56 7.18 -7.33
C ALA A 299 23.80 8.30 -6.60
N GLU A 300 22.54 8.55 -6.96
CA GLU A 300 21.65 9.47 -6.25
C GLU A 300 21.35 8.96 -4.83
N ALA A 301 21.09 7.65 -4.69
CA ALA A 301 20.85 7.03 -3.40
C ALA A 301 22.06 7.18 -2.46
N GLY A 302 23.28 7.05 -3.00
CA GLY A 302 24.54 7.23 -2.25
C GLY A 302 24.83 8.64 -1.75
N GLN A 303 24.10 9.67 -2.22
CA GLN A 303 24.20 11.04 -1.71
C GLN A 303 23.40 11.28 -0.42
N ASP A 304 22.51 10.35 -0.06
CA ASP A 304 21.69 10.39 1.14
C ASP A 304 22.26 9.43 2.19
N GLU A 305 22.62 9.96 3.36
CA GLU A 305 23.30 9.20 4.41
C GLU A 305 22.43 8.04 4.93
N GLY A 306 21.12 8.24 5.09
CA GLY A 306 20.20 7.20 5.55
C GLY A 306 20.02 6.09 4.51
N MET A 307 19.84 6.46 3.23
CA MET A 307 19.76 5.45 2.16
C MET A 307 21.07 4.69 1.99
N ARG A 308 22.21 5.36 2.20
CA ARG A 308 23.52 4.73 2.12
C ARG A 308 23.72 3.66 3.18
N ASP A 309 23.30 3.94 4.41
CA ASP A 309 23.40 3.00 5.52
C ASP A 309 22.47 1.79 5.32
N MET A 310 21.24 2.02 4.85
CA MET A 310 20.27 0.95 4.55
C MET A 310 20.75 0.03 3.42
N ILE A 311 21.27 0.59 2.32
CA ILE A 311 21.83 -0.22 1.21
C ILE A 311 23.04 -1.03 1.70
N ALA A 312 23.91 -0.43 2.53
CA ALA A 312 25.05 -1.13 3.11
C ALA A 312 24.62 -2.28 4.02
N GLU A 313 23.53 -2.13 4.77
CA GLU A 313 22.95 -3.20 5.59
C GLU A 313 22.35 -4.32 4.74
N LEU A 314 21.55 -3.99 3.71
CA LEU A 314 20.96 -4.97 2.80
C LEU A 314 22.02 -5.82 2.07
N ILE A 315 23.14 -5.20 1.69
CA ILE A 315 24.27 -5.91 1.07
C ILE A 315 24.96 -6.82 2.09
N ARG A 316 25.16 -6.35 3.32
CA ARG A 316 25.78 -7.16 4.40
C ARG A 316 24.88 -8.30 4.88
N LEU A 317 23.56 -8.17 4.82
CA LEU A 317 22.62 -9.24 5.18
C LEU A 317 22.67 -10.44 4.20
N LYS A 318 23.28 -10.28 3.02
CA LYS A 318 23.50 -11.35 2.04
C LYS A 318 24.86 -12.05 2.19
N GLU A 319 25.60 -11.82 3.28
CA GLU A 319 26.92 -12.42 3.54
C GLU A 319 26.85 -13.96 3.68
N ASP A 320 26.83 -14.63 2.53
CA ASP A 320 27.52 -15.90 2.29
C ASP A 320 28.06 -15.99 0.83
N ASP A 321 27.68 -15.09 -0.10
CA ASP A 321 28.25 -15.01 -1.46
C ASP A 321 28.53 -13.54 -1.89
N GLU A 322 29.77 -13.29 -2.35
CA GLU A 322 30.26 -12.18 -3.21
C GLU A 322 30.63 -10.81 -2.58
N ASP A 323 31.90 -10.68 -2.14
CA ASP A 323 32.60 -9.40 -1.83
C ASP A 323 32.61 -8.41 -3.02
N GLU A 324 32.44 -8.89 -4.25
CA GLU A 324 32.49 -8.10 -5.49
C GLU A 324 31.24 -7.25 -5.70
N VAL A 325 30.05 -7.80 -5.42
CA VAL A 325 28.78 -7.08 -5.58
C VAL A 325 28.72 -5.87 -4.63
N ALA A 326 29.18 -6.07 -3.39
CA ALA A 326 29.28 -4.99 -2.41
C ALA A 326 30.24 -3.89 -2.86
N GLN A 327 31.37 -4.25 -3.48
CA GLN A 327 32.33 -3.30 -4.01
C GLN A 327 31.79 -2.52 -5.20
N VAL A 328 31.12 -3.19 -6.15
CA VAL A 328 30.50 -2.54 -7.31
C VAL A 328 29.45 -1.53 -6.87
N ILE A 329 28.51 -1.92 -5.99
CA ILE A 329 27.44 -1.04 -5.52
C ILE A 329 28.02 0.16 -4.74
N THR A 330 29.01 -0.07 -3.88
CA THR A 330 29.67 1.03 -3.14
C THR A 330 30.35 2.03 -4.08
N GLN A 331 30.98 1.56 -5.16
CA GLN A 331 31.62 2.43 -6.15
C GLN A 331 30.61 3.23 -6.99
N ILE A 332 29.44 2.65 -7.29
CA ILE A 332 28.33 3.38 -7.92
C ILE A 332 27.81 4.47 -6.98
N MET A 333 27.56 4.13 -5.71
CA MET A 333 27.07 5.07 -4.69
C MET A 333 28.04 6.23 -4.40
N ASP A 334 29.35 5.97 -4.46
CA ASP A 334 30.39 7.00 -4.36
C ASP A 334 30.48 7.88 -5.63
N GLY A 335 29.70 7.57 -6.67
CA GLY A 335 29.72 8.26 -7.97
C GLY A 335 31.01 8.02 -8.76
N LYS A 336 31.76 6.94 -8.47
CA LYS A 336 32.98 6.56 -9.20
C LYS A 336 32.65 5.88 -10.52
N ILE A 337 31.54 5.15 -10.57
CA ILE A 337 30.96 4.56 -11.78
C ILE A 337 29.80 5.45 -12.22
N LYS A 338 29.84 5.97 -13.45
CA LYS A 338 28.80 6.87 -13.98
C LYS A 338 28.20 6.40 -15.29
N THR A 339 28.82 5.41 -15.92
CA THR A 339 28.44 4.92 -17.25
C THR A 339 28.56 3.40 -17.29
N GLU A 340 27.87 2.78 -18.24
CA GLU A 340 28.01 1.34 -18.52
C GLU A 340 29.46 0.97 -18.89
N GLU A 341 30.21 1.88 -19.52
CA GLU A 341 31.62 1.69 -19.85
C GLU A 341 32.51 1.65 -18.59
N ASP A 342 32.20 2.45 -17.57
CA ASP A 342 32.91 2.42 -16.28
C ASP A 342 32.62 1.11 -15.53
N LEU A 343 31.38 0.62 -15.60
CA LEU A 343 30.96 -0.65 -15.02
C LEU A 343 31.67 -1.82 -15.69
N ALA A 344 31.73 -1.82 -17.03
CA ALA A 344 32.44 -2.84 -17.82
C ALA A 344 33.95 -2.87 -17.51
N LYS A 345 34.58 -1.71 -17.32
CA LYS A 345 35.99 -1.62 -16.91
C LYS A 345 36.24 -2.16 -15.50
N LEU A 346 35.27 -1.99 -14.59
CA LEU A 346 35.38 -2.54 -13.25
C LEU A 346 35.26 -4.07 -13.27
N PHE A 347 34.31 -4.62 -14.03
CA PHE A 347 34.22 -6.07 -14.21
C PHE A 347 35.46 -6.66 -14.89
N GLU A 348 36.01 -5.98 -15.90
CA GLU A 348 37.29 -6.40 -16.52
C GLU A 348 38.45 -6.38 -15.50
N GLN A 349 38.47 -5.43 -14.56
CA GLN A 349 39.46 -5.38 -13.49
C GLN A 349 39.29 -6.52 -12.49
N ILE A 350 38.05 -6.80 -12.07
CA ILE A 350 37.71 -7.90 -11.15
C ILE A 350 38.07 -9.25 -11.79
N GLU A 351 37.69 -9.48 -13.05
CA GLU A 351 38.05 -10.70 -13.81
C GLU A 351 39.58 -10.87 -13.95
N THR A 352 40.34 -9.77 -14.12
CA THR A 352 41.81 -9.84 -14.17
C THR A 352 42.49 -10.05 -12.82
N GLU A 353 41.80 -9.75 -11.70
CA GLU A 353 42.29 -10.04 -10.35
C GLU A 353 41.97 -11.49 -9.94
N ASP A 354 40.85 -12.06 -10.39
CA ASP A 354 40.47 -13.47 -10.15
C ASP A 354 41.14 -14.50 -11.06
N ASP A 355 41.70 -14.08 -12.20
CA ASP A 355 42.49 -14.96 -13.07
C ASP A 355 43.82 -15.42 -12.43
N GLU A 356 44.22 -14.86 -11.28
CA GLU A 356 45.27 -15.44 -10.41
C GLU A 356 44.74 -16.46 -9.38
N SER A 357 43.42 -16.66 -9.24
CA SER A 357 42.82 -17.60 -8.28
C SER A 357 41.53 -18.31 -8.76
N ASN A 358 41.73 -19.34 -9.60
CA ASN A 358 40.91 -20.55 -9.76
C ASN A 358 39.49 -20.48 -10.42
N ASN A 359 39.36 -21.29 -11.49
CA ASN A 359 38.15 -21.97 -12.00
C ASN A 359 37.09 -22.25 -10.90
N THR A 360 35.76 -22.11 -11.12
CA THR A 360 34.91 -22.86 -12.06
C THR A 360 33.43 -22.38 -12.00
N GLU A 361 32.70 -22.58 -13.11
CA GLU A 361 31.22 -22.68 -13.31
C GLU A 361 30.38 -21.40 -13.63
N PRO A 362 29.34 -21.51 -14.49
CA PRO A 362 28.71 -20.39 -15.20
C PRO A 362 27.54 -19.74 -14.42
N PRO A 363 27.18 -18.47 -14.72
CA PRO A 363 26.30 -17.68 -13.89
C PRO A 363 24.84 -18.11 -14.01
N GLN A 364 24.18 -18.27 -12.85
CA GLN A 364 22.72 -18.29 -12.76
C GLN A 364 22.18 -16.87 -12.76
N SER A 365 21.12 -16.64 -13.53
CA SER A 365 20.45 -15.34 -13.65
C SER A 365 19.75 -14.96 -12.34
N ASN A 366 20.23 -13.90 -11.68
CA ASN A 366 19.53 -13.26 -10.58
C ASN A 366 18.54 -12.22 -11.14
N ASN A 367 17.24 -12.52 -11.02
CA ASN A 367 16.17 -11.56 -11.22
C ASN A 367 16.03 -10.69 -9.95
N ASN A 368 16.17 -9.37 -10.10
CA ASN A 368 15.75 -8.41 -9.09
C ASN A 368 14.23 -8.37 -9.08
N SER A 369 13.61 -8.86 -8.01
CA SER A 369 12.19 -8.68 -7.71
C SER A 369 12.00 -7.48 -6.78
N ASN A 370 10.98 -6.67 -7.05
CA ASN A 370 10.46 -5.69 -6.10
C ASN A 370 9.87 -6.47 -4.92
N ILE A 371 10.63 -6.53 -3.82
CA ILE A 371 10.24 -7.22 -2.59
C ILE A 371 9.53 -6.21 -1.69
N ILE A 372 8.29 -6.52 -1.31
CA ILE A 372 7.69 -5.99 -0.09
C ILE A 372 8.26 -6.83 1.06
N ASP A 373 9.10 -6.22 1.89
CA ASP A 373 9.65 -6.87 3.09
C ASP A 373 8.57 -6.87 4.19
N PHE A 374 8.10 -8.05 4.58
CA PHE A 374 7.12 -8.20 5.67
C PHE A 374 7.75 -8.09 7.07
N ASN A 375 9.08 -8.03 7.19
CA ASN A 375 9.73 -7.85 8.50
C ASN A 375 9.41 -6.47 9.12
N GLN A 376 9.06 -5.47 8.31
CA GLN A 376 8.64 -4.15 8.81
C GLN A 376 7.24 -4.18 9.48
N TYR A 377 6.43 -5.21 9.23
CA TYR A 377 5.10 -5.38 9.82
C TYR A 377 5.05 -6.42 10.96
N ARG A 378 6.19 -7.04 11.29
CA ARG A 378 6.32 -7.89 12.48
C ARG A 378 6.63 -7.03 13.71
N LYS A 379 5.60 -6.45 14.32
CA LYS A 379 5.61 -6.13 15.76
C LYS A 379 4.29 -6.49 16.41
#